data_AF-A0A7V5SBB2-F1
#
_entry.id   AF-A0A7V5SBB2-F1
#
_cell.length_a   1.000
_cell.length_b   1.000
_cell.length_c   1.000
_cell.angle_alpha   90.00
_cell.angle_beta   90.00
_cell.angle_gamma   90.00
#
_symmetry.space_group_name_H-M   'P 1'
#
loop_
_entity.id
_entity.type
_entity.pdbx_description
1 polymer ?
#
loop_
_entity_poly.entity_id
_entity_poly.type
_entity_poly.pdbx_seq_one_letter_code
_entity_poly.pdbx_strand_id
1 'polypeptide(L)'
;MCLATWSSQLISIAFTMEVIETRSSLKAWRGKVHGSVGFVPTMGALHEGHLSLVRRSLAENPWTIVSIFVNPRQFGPNEDYHRYPRTLETDLRLLQNLGVSAVFVPTVEEIYSPEDEAHISMTRLSRLWCGSFRIGHFDGVALVLTKLFHLVNPTRAYFGEKDFQQVRIVEKMVEELFFPVEIVRVPTVREPDGLAMSSRNTYLSPRGRAQAVALYKVLQYIQALVSTTQI
;
A
#
# COMPACT_ATOMS: atom_id res chain seq x y z
N MET A 1 13.24 47.33 -32.29
CA MET A 1 12.48 46.07 -32.43
C MET A 1 13.34 44.96 -31.86
N CYS A 2 13.04 44.51 -30.65
CA CYS A 2 13.83 43.54 -29.90
C CYS A 2 13.06 42.20 -29.91
N LEU A 3 13.63 41.16 -30.51
CA LEU A 3 13.09 39.80 -30.48
C LEU A 3 14.12 38.91 -29.79
N ALA A 4 14.00 38.79 -28.46
CA ALA A 4 14.69 37.77 -27.69
C ALA A 4 13.80 36.52 -27.65
N THR A 5 14.19 35.50 -28.42
CA THR A 5 13.59 34.18 -28.39
C THR A 5 14.03 33.46 -27.11
N TRP A 6 13.09 33.27 -26.18
CA TRP A 6 13.30 32.43 -25.01
C TRP A 6 13.30 30.96 -25.44
N SER A 7 14.49 30.38 -25.54
CA SER A 7 14.69 28.94 -25.66
C SER A 7 14.36 28.29 -24.31
N SER A 8 13.21 27.66 -24.19
CA SER A 8 12.86 26.76 -23.10
C SER A 8 13.69 25.48 -23.19
N GLN A 9 14.94 25.55 -22.70
CA GLN A 9 15.69 24.34 -22.36
C GLN A 9 15.00 23.70 -21.15
N LEU A 10 14.10 22.75 -21.43
CA LEU A 10 13.64 21.78 -20.47
C LEU A 10 14.86 20.97 -20.03
N ILE A 11 15.46 21.37 -18.91
CA ILE A 11 16.38 20.51 -18.18
C ILE A 11 15.52 19.34 -17.68
N SER A 12 15.55 18.24 -18.42
CA SER A 12 15.11 16.94 -17.90
C SER A 12 16.10 16.57 -16.81
N ILE A 13 15.83 17.00 -15.59
CA ILE A 13 16.47 16.42 -14.42
C ILE A 13 15.93 15.00 -14.36
N ALA A 14 16.76 14.04 -14.80
CA ALA A 14 16.46 12.63 -14.62
C ALA A 14 16.32 12.40 -13.11
N PHE A 15 15.07 12.27 -12.64
CA PHE A 15 14.81 11.99 -11.24
C PHE A 15 15.13 10.52 -11.00
N THR A 16 16.26 10.26 -10.36
CA THR A 16 16.63 8.89 -9.98
C THR A 16 15.87 8.52 -8.71
N MET A 17 15.14 7.41 -8.75
CA MET A 17 14.47 6.84 -7.57
C MET A 17 15.49 6.54 -6.45
N GLU A 18 15.26 7.05 -5.24
CA GLU A 18 16.11 6.76 -4.07
C GLU A 18 15.62 5.51 -3.33
N VAL A 19 16.53 4.57 -3.02
CA VAL A 19 16.23 3.44 -2.12
C VAL A 19 16.71 3.79 -0.72
N ILE A 20 15.80 3.73 0.25
CA ILE A 20 15.99 4.21 1.62
C ILE A 20 15.76 3.05 2.58
N GLU A 21 16.74 2.75 3.44
CA GLU A 21 16.66 1.57 4.33
C GLU A 21 16.50 1.91 5.82
N THR A 22 16.78 3.17 6.22
CA THR A 22 16.77 3.58 7.64
C THR A 22 15.81 4.74 7.90
N ARG A 23 15.31 4.85 9.14
CA ARG A 23 14.48 5.99 9.57
C ARG A 23 15.21 7.32 9.40
N SER A 24 16.51 7.35 9.69
CA SER A 24 17.34 8.55 9.57
C SER A 24 17.45 9.02 8.12
N SER A 25 17.69 8.10 7.18
CA SER A 25 17.74 8.42 5.75
C SER A 25 16.37 8.82 5.21
N LEU A 26 15.28 8.22 5.69
CA LEU A 26 13.91 8.63 5.33
C LEU A 26 13.60 10.04 5.80
N LYS A 27 13.96 10.39 7.04
CA LYS A 27 13.83 11.75 7.57
C LYS A 27 14.64 12.75 6.75
N ALA A 28 15.87 12.39 6.36
CA ALA A 28 16.71 13.22 5.51
C ALA A 28 16.09 13.42 4.12
N TRP A 29 15.58 12.37 3.48
CA TRP A 29 14.86 12.47 2.21
C TRP A 29 13.63 13.37 2.32
N ARG A 30 12.80 13.14 3.35
CA ARG A 30 11.58 13.92 3.56
C ARG A 30 11.86 15.41 3.77
N GLY A 31 13.00 15.77 4.38
CA GLY A 31 13.45 17.15 4.58
C GLY A 31 13.97 17.84 3.32
N LYS A 32 14.36 17.09 2.28
CA LYS A 32 14.79 17.63 0.99
C LYS A 32 13.61 17.92 0.04
N VAL A 33 12.50 17.23 0.21
CA VAL A 33 11.33 17.32 -0.69
C VAL A 33 10.28 18.30 -0.15
N HIS A 34 9.75 19.14 -1.04
CA HIS A 34 8.73 20.15 -0.72
C HIS A 34 7.44 19.88 -1.51
N GLY A 35 6.29 20.25 -0.94
CA GLY A 35 4.99 19.98 -1.55
C GLY A 35 4.38 18.66 -1.07
N SER A 36 3.36 18.18 -1.79
CA SER A 36 2.62 16.98 -1.39
C SER A 36 3.42 15.71 -1.66
N VAL A 37 3.27 14.75 -0.74
CA VAL A 37 3.88 13.42 -0.85
C VAL A 37 2.75 12.40 -0.85
N GLY A 38 2.64 11.64 -1.94
CA GLY A 38 1.78 10.48 -2.03
C GLY A 38 2.51 9.23 -1.53
N PHE A 39 1.84 8.42 -0.71
CA PHE A 39 2.42 7.24 -0.08
C PHE A 39 1.66 5.97 -0.42
N VAL A 40 2.37 4.94 -0.86
CA VAL A 40 1.82 3.60 -1.11
C VAL A 40 2.49 2.59 -0.18
N PRO A 41 1.86 2.22 0.96
CA PRO A 41 2.40 1.18 1.82
C PRO A 41 2.17 -0.21 1.23
N THR A 42 3.23 -1.00 1.06
CA THR A 42 3.15 -2.37 0.55
C THR A 42 4.01 -3.35 1.36
N MET A 43 3.76 -4.64 1.18
CA MET A 43 4.64 -5.71 1.68
C MET A 43 5.58 -6.27 0.60
N GLY A 44 5.70 -5.62 -0.56
CA GLY A 44 6.44 -6.13 -1.72
C GLY A 44 5.67 -7.17 -2.53
N ALA A 45 6.38 -7.94 -3.36
CA ALA A 45 5.80 -8.87 -4.33
C ALA A 45 4.75 -8.18 -5.20
N LEU A 46 5.20 -7.09 -5.84
CA LEU A 46 4.33 -6.15 -6.50
C LEU A 46 3.66 -6.76 -7.73
N HIS A 47 2.46 -6.27 -8.02
CA HIS A 47 1.62 -6.69 -9.14
C HIS A 47 0.81 -5.48 -9.61
N GLU A 48 0.09 -5.61 -10.71
CA GLU A 48 -0.61 -4.48 -11.35
C GLU A 48 -1.62 -3.78 -10.41
N GLY A 49 -2.22 -4.50 -9.46
CA GLY A 49 -2.94 -3.88 -8.33
C GLY A 49 -2.13 -2.83 -7.56
N HIS A 50 -0.90 -3.14 -7.14
CA HIS A 50 0.00 -2.18 -6.48
C HIS A 50 0.42 -1.06 -7.44
N LEU A 51 0.73 -1.39 -8.69
CA LEU A 51 1.15 -0.40 -9.69
C LEU A 51 0.02 0.60 -9.98
N SER A 52 -1.25 0.19 -9.89
CA SER A 52 -2.39 1.11 -10.00
C SER A 52 -2.43 2.15 -8.88
N LEU A 53 -2.07 1.76 -7.64
CA LEU A 53 -1.93 2.69 -6.51
C LEU A 53 -0.83 3.72 -6.80
N VAL A 54 0.32 3.23 -7.27
CA VAL A 54 1.48 4.06 -7.60
C VAL A 54 1.14 5.05 -8.72
N ARG A 55 0.49 4.61 -9.80
CA ARG A 55 0.06 5.51 -10.88
C ARG A 55 -0.93 6.57 -10.40
N ARG A 56 -1.86 6.21 -9.50
CA ARG A 56 -2.77 7.19 -8.90
C ARG A 56 -2.00 8.22 -8.05
N SER A 57 -1.04 7.76 -7.26
CA SER A 57 -0.16 8.64 -6.47
C SER A 57 0.64 9.62 -7.32
N LEU A 58 1.27 9.13 -8.40
CA LEU A 58 2.06 9.95 -9.33
C LEU A 58 1.22 11.02 -10.04
N ALA A 59 -0.05 10.73 -10.33
CA ALA A 59 -0.95 11.68 -10.98
C ALA A 59 -1.40 12.82 -10.05
N GLU A 60 -1.31 12.65 -8.73
CA GLU A 60 -1.88 13.56 -7.73
C GLU A 60 -0.84 14.24 -6.84
N ASN A 61 0.44 13.86 -6.95
CA ASN A 61 1.51 14.36 -6.09
C ASN A 61 2.81 14.54 -6.88
N PRO A 62 3.59 15.61 -6.60
CA PRO A 62 4.92 15.79 -7.17
C PRO A 62 5.92 14.73 -6.66
N TRP A 63 5.68 14.17 -5.47
CA TRP A 63 6.51 13.14 -4.87
C TRP A 63 5.67 11.89 -4.58
N THR A 64 6.15 10.74 -5.02
CA THR A 64 5.57 9.44 -4.66
C THR A 64 6.62 8.58 -3.96
N ILE A 65 6.27 8.07 -2.79
CA ILE A 65 7.08 7.12 -2.03
C ILE A 65 6.31 5.83 -1.82
N VAL A 66 7.00 4.70 -1.95
CA VAL A 66 6.45 3.36 -1.71
C VAL A 66 7.21 2.72 -0.57
N SER A 67 6.54 2.07 0.38
CA SER A 67 7.25 1.20 1.33
C SER A 67 7.15 -0.25 0.89
N ILE A 68 8.23 -1.01 1.06
CA ILE A 68 8.26 -2.47 0.92
C ILE A 68 8.68 -3.03 2.28
N PHE A 69 7.71 -3.48 3.07
CA PHE A 69 7.95 -4.02 4.40
C PHE A 69 6.98 -5.13 4.74
N VAL A 70 7.46 -6.37 4.82
CA VAL A 70 6.66 -7.51 5.29
C VAL A 70 6.55 -7.41 6.81
N ASN A 71 5.52 -6.72 7.29
CA ASN A 71 5.32 -6.45 8.71
C ASN A 71 5.07 -7.76 9.50
N PRO A 72 5.94 -8.19 10.43
CA PRO A 72 5.69 -9.40 11.23
C PRO A 72 4.47 -9.28 12.15
N ARG A 73 4.15 -8.09 12.68
CA ARG A 73 3.09 -7.90 13.68
C ARG A 73 1.67 -8.11 13.14
N GLN A 74 1.50 -8.16 11.82
CA GLN A 74 0.21 -8.44 11.19
C GLN A 74 0.06 -9.91 10.73
N PHE A 75 0.98 -10.80 11.11
CA PHE A 75 0.88 -12.23 10.85
C PHE A 75 0.67 -13.00 12.15
N GLY A 76 -0.30 -13.91 12.15
CA GLY A 76 -0.48 -14.88 13.24
C GLY A 76 0.58 -15.98 13.23
N PRO A 77 0.76 -16.75 14.33
CA PRO A 77 1.76 -17.81 14.42
C PRO A 77 1.67 -18.89 13.34
N ASN A 78 0.46 -19.18 12.87
CA ASN A 78 0.17 -20.20 11.86
C ASN A 78 -0.03 -19.61 10.45
N GLU A 79 0.31 -18.34 10.25
CA GLU A 79 0.18 -17.67 8.96
C GLU A 79 1.48 -17.75 8.13
N ASP A 80 1.44 -17.16 6.94
CA ASP A 80 2.44 -17.36 5.90
C ASP A 80 3.66 -16.43 5.99
N TYR A 81 4.00 -15.85 7.14
CA TYR A 81 5.07 -14.85 7.27
C TYR A 81 6.42 -15.31 6.67
N HIS A 82 6.83 -16.54 6.99
CA HIS A 82 8.09 -17.13 6.49
C HIS A 82 8.03 -17.49 5.01
N ARG A 83 6.84 -17.75 4.47
CA ARG A 83 6.62 -18.12 3.07
C ARG A 83 6.22 -16.94 2.18
N TYR A 84 6.00 -15.77 2.77
CA TYR A 84 5.58 -14.58 2.04
C TYR A 84 6.60 -14.23 0.95
N PRO A 85 6.18 -14.02 -0.30
CA PRO A 85 7.09 -13.75 -1.41
C PRO A 85 7.88 -12.45 -1.16
N ARG A 86 9.19 -12.52 -1.36
CA ARG A 86 10.11 -11.37 -1.25
C ARG A 86 10.88 -11.24 -2.55
N THR A 87 10.51 -10.26 -3.38
CA THR A 87 11.04 -10.07 -4.74
C THR A 87 11.60 -8.67 -4.92
N LEU A 88 12.35 -8.18 -3.93
CA LEU A 88 12.77 -6.79 -3.83
C LEU A 88 13.40 -6.24 -5.12
N GLU A 89 14.33 -6.97 -5.74
CA GLU A 89 14.99 -6.51 -6.97
C GLU A 89 14.00 -6.28 -8.12
N THR A 90 13.02 -7.18 -8.27
CA THR A 90 11.96 -7.05 -9.27
C THR A 90 11.00 -5.92 -8.92
N ASP A 91 10.66 -5.78 -7.64
CA ASP A 91 9.80 -4.70 -7.16
C ASP A 91 10.44 -3.32 -7.43
N LEU A 92 11.73 -3.16 -7.12
CA LEU A 92 12.49 -1.93 -7.39
C LEU A 92 12.52 -1.58 -8.87
N ARG A 93 12.74 -2.55 -9.76
CA ARG A 93 12.68 -2.31 -11.22
C ARG A 93 11.31 -1.82 -11.67
N LEU A 94 10.22 -2.42 -11.17
CA LEU A 94 8.86 -2.00 -11.52
C LEU A 94 8.60 -0.56 -11.07
N LEU A 95 9.00 -0.21 -9.84
CA LEU A 95 8.82 1.14 -9.28
C LEU A 95 9.68 2.18 -9.98
N GLN A 96 10.93 1.84 -10.33
CA GLN A 96 11.83 2.70 -11.09
C GLN A 96 11.25 3.03 -12.46
N ASN A 97 10.70 2.03 -13.17
CA ASN A 97 10.08 2.22 -14.48
C ASN A 97 8.82 3.11 -14.43
N LEU A 98 8.16 3.21 -13.28
CA LEU A 98 7.01 4.11 -13.10
C LEU A 98 7.41 5.54 -12.71
N GLY A 99 8.68 5.79 -12.38
CA GLY A 99 9.14 7.12 -11.93
C GLY A 99 8.81 7.43 -10.47
N VAL A 100 8.79 6.40 -9.61
CA VAL A 100 8.67 6.61 -8.15
C VAL A 100 9.86 7.41 -7.63
N SER A 101 9.60 8.35 -6.71
CA SER A 101 10.63 9.25 -6.18
C SER A 101 11.53 8.56 -5.16
N ALA A 102 10.94 7.73 -4.30
CA ALA A 102 11.69 6.94 -3.32
C ALA A 102 11.00 5.62 -2.95
N VAL A 103 11.78 4.64 -2.53
CA VAL A 103 11.30 3.37 -1.97
C VAL A 103 11.91 3.17 -0.60
N PHE A 104 11.06 3.06 0.42
CA PHE A 104 11.47 2.76 1.78
C PHE A 104 11.43 1.25 2.04
N VAL A 105 12.60 0.66 2.29
CA VAL A 105 12.81 -0.79 2.45
C VAL A 105 13.47 -1.06 3.82
N PRO A 106 12.77 -0.80 4.94
CA PRO A 106 13.35 -0.96 6.26
C PRO A 106 13.52 -2.42 6.66
N THR A 107 14.47 -2.68 7.54
CA THR A 107 14.50 -3.93 8.32
C THR A 107 13.42 -3.92 9.40
N VAL A 108 13.20 -5.06 10.05
CA VAL A 108 12.26 -5.16 11.17
C VAL A 108 12.69 -4.27 12.33
N GLU A 109 13.99 -4.22 12.61
CA GLU A 109 14.61 -3.48 13.70
C GLU A 109 14.55 -1.96 13.48
N GLU A 110 14.50 -1.51 12.22
CA GLU A 110 14.28 -0.11 11.89
C GLU A 110 12.84 0.35 12.20
N ILE A 111 11.88 -0.57 12.21
CA ILE A 111 10.47 -0.28 12.53
C ILE A 111 10.12 -0.60 13.97
N TYR A 112 10.68 -1.67 14.54
CA TYR A 112 10.31 -2.20 15.85
C TYR A 112 11.52 -2.34 16.75
N SER A 113 11.39 -1.80 17.96
CA SER A 113 12.30 -2.09 19.07
C SER A 113 11.75 -3.26 19.90
N PRO A 114 12.59 -4.17 20.42
CA PRO A 114 12.20 -5.10 21.48
C PRO A 114 11.63 -4.40 22.72
N GLU A 115 11.98 -3.12 22.94
CA GLU A 115 11.51 -2.29 24.05
C GLU A 115 10.25 -1.48 23.70
N ASP A 116 9.62 -1.71 22.53
CA ASP A 116 8.39 -1.01 22.17
C ASP A 116 7.22 -1.38 23.13
N GLU A 117 6.79 -0.42 23.96
CA GLU A 117 5.62 -0.57 24.84
C GLU A 117 4.30 -0.13 24.18
N ALA A 118 4.38 0.67 23.12
CA ALA A 118 3.23 1.26 22.46
C ALA A 118 2.43 0.21 21.66
N HIS A 119 1.10 0.26 21.80
CA HIS A 119 0.15 -0.55 21.06
C HIS A 119 -1.00 0.32 20.53
N ILE A 120 -1.56 -0.08 19.38
CA ILE A 120 -2.75 0.53 18.80
C ILE A 120 -3.70 -0.60 18.49
N SER A 121 -4.93 -0.49 19.00
CA SER A 121 -5.97 -1.49 18.78
C SER A 121 -7.29 -0.78 18.52
N MET A 122 -8.03 -1.28 17.54
CA MET A 122 -9.42 -0.89 17.35
C MET A 122 -10.30 -1.85 18.15
N THR A 123 -11.46 -1.38 18.63
CA THR A 123 -12.33 -2.21 19.47
C THR A 123 -13.24 -3.12 18.64
N ARG A 124 -14.08 -2.52 17.79
CA ARG A 124 -15.15 -3.24 17.08
C ARG A 124 -14.70 -3.70 15.69
N LEU A 125 -14.27 -2.77 14.84
CA LEU A 125 -14.07 -3.06 13.42
C LEU A 125 -12.91 -4.03 13.16
N SER A 126 -11.86 -4.02 13.99
CA SER A 126 -10.73 -4.98 13.92
C SER A 126 -11.10 -6.40 14.34
N ARG A 127 -12.26 -6.61 14.99
CA ARG A 127 -12.68 -7.91 15.52
C ARG A 127 -13.81 -8.57 14.71
N LEU A 128 -14.32 -7.89 13.68
CA LEU A 128 -15.31 -8.41 12.74
C LEU A 128 -14.66 -9.05 11.50
N TRP A 129 -15.43 -9.77 10.69
CA TRP A 129 -15.03 -10.29 9.37
C TRP A 129 -13.64 -10.93 9.34
N CYS A 130 -12.66 -10.42 8.58
CA CYS A 130 -11.31 -11.00 8.55
C CYS A 130 -10.64 -10.99 9.93
N GLY A 131 -10.95 -9.99 10.76
CA GLY A 131 -10.42 -9.81 12.10
C GLY A 131 -10.84 -10.91 13.08
N SER A 132 -12.03 -11.51 12.90
CA SER A 132 -12.46 -12.64 13.73
C SER A 132 -11.69 -13.93 13.39
N PHE A 133 -11.10 -14.03 12.19
CA PHE A 133 -10.27 -15.16 11.77
C PHE A 133 -8.77 -14.92 11.94
N ARG A 134 -8.36 -13.66 12.07
CA ARG A 134 -6.95 -13.23 12.14
C ARG A 134 -6.75 -12.32 13.35
N ILE A 135 -6.84 -12.90 14.55
CA ILE A 135 -6.77 -12.16 15.82
C ILE A 135 -5.45 -11.36 15.89
N GLY A 136 -5.54 -10.07 16.18
CA GLY A 136 -4.39 -9.15 16.25
C GLY A 136 -3.89 -8.63 14.89
N HIS A 137 -4.37 -9.16 13.76
CA HIS A 137 -3.92 -8.74 12.43
C HIS A 137 -4.05 -7.23 12.22
N PHE A 138 -5.23 -6.67 12.50
CA PHE A 138 -5.48 -5.25 12.28
C PHE A 138 -4.84 -4.33 13.31
N ASP A 139 -4.50 -4.84 14.49
CA ASP A 139 -3.72 -4.10 15.48
C ASP A 139 -2.28 -3.96 14.96
N GLY A 140 -1.72 -5.04 14.38
CA GLY A 140 -0.45 -5.01 13.66
C GLY A 140 -0.44 -4.06 12.47
N VAL A 141 -1.53 -4.02 11.69
CA VAL A 141 -1.70 -3.07 10.56
C VAL A 141 -1.79 -1.62 11.06
N ALA A 142 -2.62 -1.34 12.06
CA ALA A 142 -2.80 0.00 12.60
C ALA A 142 -1.49 0.53 13.19
N LEU A 143 -0.76 -0.32 13.92
CA LEU A 143 0.53 0.05 14.51
C LEU A 143 1.58 0.36 13.45
N VAL A 144 1.74 -0.49 12.42
CA VAL A 144 2.76 -0.23 11.39
C VAL A 144 2.44 1.00 10.57
N LEU A 145 1.17 1.22 10.21
CA LEU A 145 0.76 2.39 9.44
C LEU A 145 0.88 3.67 10.26
N THR A 146 0.62 3.62 11.55
CA THR A 146 0.90 4.75 12.45
C THR A 146 2.38 5.12 12.43
N LYS A 147 3.29 4.15 12.58
CA LYS A 147 4.73 4.41 12.49
C LYS A 147 5.13 4.95 11.12
N LEU A 148 4.64 4.35 10.04
CA LEU A 148 4.97 4.78 8.67
C LEU A 148 4.42 6.17 8.34
N PHE A 149 3.21 6.52 8.77
CA PHE A 149 2.65 7.88 8.58
C PHE A 149 3.47 8.93 9.32
N HIS A 150 3.97 8.64 10.53
CA HIS A 150 4.87 9.56 11.23
C HIS A 150 6.22 9.72 10.53
N LEU A 151 6.77 8.64 9.97
CA LEU A 151 8.06 8.67 9.29
C LEU A 151 8.00 9.34 7.92
N VAL A 152 6.97 9.03 7.13
CA VAL A 152 6.80 9.51 5.75
C VAL A 152 6.16 10.91 5.72
N ASN A 153 5.30 11.23 6.69
CA ASN A 153 4.48 12.44 6.73
C ASN A 153 3.82 12.74 5.36
N PRO A 154 2.97 11.82 4.86
CA PRO A 154 2.34 11.96 3.55
C PRO A 154 1.14 12.92 3.57
N THR A 155 0.87 13.54 2.44
CA THR A 155 -0.38 14.27 2.20
C THR A 155 -1.51 13.30 1.87
N ARG A 156 -1.21 12.28 1.07
CA ARG A 156 -2.15 11.23 0.66
C ARG A 156 -1.54 9.86 0.85
N ALA A 157 -2.35 8.90 1.28
CA ALA A 157 -1.95 7.49 1.32
C ALA A 157 -2.96 6.63 0.54
N TYR A 158 -2.45 5.77 -0.34
CA TYR A 158 -3.23 5.03 -1.33
C TYR A 158 -3.40 3.58 -0.90
N PHE A 159 -4.66 3.13 -0.85
CA PHE A 159 -5.00 1.76 -0.47
C PHE A 159 -5.97 1.13 -1.46
N GLY A 160 -5.73 -0.14 -1.78
CA GLY A 160 -6.61 -0.91 -2.66
C GLY A 160 -7.89 -1.35 -1.96
N GLU A 161 -9.04 -1.16 -2.60
CA GLU A 161 -10.34 -1.57 -2.09
C GLU A 161 -10.51 -3.08 -1.94
N LYS A 162 -9.59 -3.87 -2.52
CA LYS A 162 -9.52 -5.33 -2.36
C LYS A 162 -9.54 -5.71 -0.88
N ASP A 163 -8.80 -4.98 -0.06
CA ASP A 163 -8.73 -5.18 1.39
C ASP A 163 -9.69 -4.23 2.09
N PHE A 164 -10.99 -4.31 1.73
CA PHE A 164 -12.04 -3.37 2.14
C PHE A 164 -12.05 -3.08 3.65
N GLN A 165 -12.02 -4.12 4.49
CA GLN A 165 -12.00 -3.93 5.95
C GLN A 165 -10.77 -3.16 6.42
N GLN A 166 -9.60 -3.43 5.82
CA GLN A 166 -8.37 -2.71 6.13
C GLN A 166 -8.53 -1.23 5.81
N VAL A 167 -9.01 -0.89 4.61
CA VAL A 167 -9.26 0.51 4.21
C VAL A 167 -10.17 1.20 5.22
N ARG A 168 -11.29 0.58 5.62
CA ARG A 168 -12.21 1.15 6.61
C ARG A 168 -11.58 1.35 7.98
N ILE A 169 -10.71 0.42 8.42
CA ILE A 169 -9.97 0.56 9.67
C ILE A 169 -8.99 1.73 9.60
N VAL A 170 -8.24 1.84 8.51
CA VAL A 170 -7.26 2.92 8.32
C VAL A 170 -7.94 4.28 8.25
N GLU A 171 -9.06 4.40 7.54
CA GLU A 171 -9.86 5.64 7.51
C GLU A 171 -10.33 6.05 8.90
N LYS A 172 -10.88 5.10 9.67
CA LYS A 172 -11.35 5.37 11.03
C LYS A 172 -10.19 5.77 11.95
N MET A 173 -9.06 5.09 11.84
CA MET A 173 -7.84 5.38 12.60
C MET A 173 -7.31 6.79 12.29
N VAL A 174 -7.26 7.17 11.01
CA VAL A 174 -6.83 8.50 10.58
C VAL A 174 -7.74 9.60 11.11
N GLU A 175 -9.06 9.39 11.02
CA GLU A 175 -10.08 10.30 11.56
C GLU A 175 -9.97 10.45 13.08
N GLU A 176 -9.97 9.35 13.84
CA GLU A 176 -10.05 9.36 15.30
C GLU A 176 -8.74 9.79 15.99
N LEU A 177 -7.60 9.59 15.32
CA LEU A 177 -6.28 9.98 15.83
C LEU A 177 -5.76 11.26 15.17
N PHE A 178 -6.61 11.95 14.41
CA PHE A 178 -6.33 13.26 13.80
C PHE A 178 -5.06 13.28 12.93
N PHE A 179 -4.80 12.19 12.18
CA PHE A 179 -3.67 12.16 11.27
C PHE A 179 -3.90 13.16 10.12
N PRO A 180 -2.91 14.01 9.78
CA PRO A 180 -3.01 14.96 8.69
C PRO A 180 -2.75 14.30 7.32
N VAL A 181 -3.43 13.18 7.03
CA VAL A 181 -3.30 12.41 5.79
C VAL A 181 -4.68 12.13 5.20
N GLU A 182 -4.82 12.32 3.89
CA GLU A 182 -5.99 11.89 3.13
C GLU A 182 -5.84 10.42 2.72
N ILE A 183 -6.84 9.58 3.01
CA ILE A 183 -6.87 8.18 2.55
C ILE A 183 -7.57 8.10 1.20
N VAL A 184 -6.83 7.70 0.17
CA VAL A 184 -7.34 7.53 -1.19
C VAL A 184 -7.59 6.05 -1.48
N ARG A 185 -8.85 5.71 -1.76
CA ARG A 185 -9.23 4.36 -2.18
C ARG A 185 -8.98 4.17 -3.66
N VAL A 186 -8.43 3.03 -4.04
CA VAL A 186 -8.22 2.67 -5.44
C VAL A 186 -8.95 1.36 -5.74
N PRO A 187 -9.75 1.31 -6.83
CA PRO A 187 -10.53 0.12 -7.18
C PRO A 187 -9.70 -1.16 -7.27
N THR A 188 -10.33 -2.29 -6.96
CA THR A 188 -9.68 -3.61 -7.06
C THR A 188 -9.32 -3.91 -8.51
N VAL A 189 -8.02 -4.05 -8.79
CA VAL A 189 -7.52 -4.58 -10.06
C VAL A 189 -7.68 -6.09 -10.11
N ARG A 190 -8.09 -6.60 -11.27
CA ARG A 190 -8.38 -8.01 -11.51
C ARG A 190 -7.57 -8.52 -12.69
N GLU A 191 -7.26 -9.81 -12.66
CA GLU A 191 -6.76 -10.56 -13.82
C GLU A 191 -7.86 -10.64 -14.91
N PRO A 192 -7.53 -11.00 -16.17
CA PRO A 192 -8.50 -11.02 -17.27
C PRO A 192 -9.73 -11.91 -17.02
N ASP A 193 -9.59 -12.94 -16.19
CA ASP A 193 -10.69 -13.84 -15.80
C ASP A 193 -11.47 -13.35 -14.56
N GLY A 194 -11.13 -12.17 -14.04
CA GLY A 194 -11.83 -11.49 -12.94
C GLY A 194 -11.30 -11.82 -11.54
N LEU A 195 -10.32 -12.72 -11.40
CA LEU A 195 -9.70 -12.95 -10.10
C LEU A 195 -9.02 -11.66 -9.60
N ALA A 196 -9.28 -11.27 -8.34
CA ALA A 196 -8.60 -10.11 -7.76
C ALA A 196 -7.10 -10.39 -7.67
N MET A 197 -6.28 -9.43 -8.12
CA MET A 197 -4.83 -9.61 -8.08
C MET A 197 -4.32 -9.63 -6.64
N SER A 198 -3.48 -10.60 -6.32
CA SER A 198 -2.82 -10.73 -5.03
C SER A 198 -1.48 -11.45 -5.17
N SER A 199 -0.47 -11.03 -4.42
CA SER A 199 0.81 -11.74 -4.32
C SER A 199 0.62 -13.20 -3.88
N ARG A 200 -0.45 -13.50 -3.12
CA ARG A 200 -0.82 -14.84 -2.67
C ARG A 200 -1.43 -15.74 -3.77
N ASN A 201 -1.77 -15.20 -4.94
CA ASN A 201 -2.23 -16.03 -6.07
C ASN A 201 -1.15 -17.01 -6.52
N THR A 202 0.13 -16.71 -6.26
CA THR A 202 1.28 -17.58 -6.53
C THR A 202 1.27 -18.89 -5.74
N TYR A 203 0.51 -18.98 -4.65
CA TYR A 203 0.38 -20.21 -3.86
C TYR A 203 -0.62 -21.20 -4.46
N LEU A 204 -1.46 -20.77 -5.40
CA LEU A 204 -2.52 -21.59 -5.96
C LEU A 204 -1.92 -22.60 -6.95
N SER A 205 -2.27 -23.88 -6.77
CA SER A 205 -2.04 -24.89 -7.81
C SER A 205 -2.85 -24.54 -9.07
N PRO A 206 -2.54 -25.09 -10.25
CA PRO A 206 -3.33 -24.84 -11.47
C PRO A 206 -4.84 -25.09 -11.26
N ARG A 207 -5.18 -26.17 -10.55
CA ARG A 207 -6.57 -26.48 -10.18
C ARG A 207 -7.15 -25.45 -9.21
N GLY A 208 -6.41 -25.10 -8.15
CA GLY A 208 -6.86 -24.09 -7.18
C GLY A 208 -7.07 -22.71 -7.81
N ARG A 209 -6.20 -22.32 -8.76
CA ARG A 209 -6.29 -21.06 -9.50
C ARG A 209 -7.53 -21.00 -10.39
N ALA A 210 -7.87 -22.10 -11.07
CA ALA A 210 -9.10 -22.19 -11.85
C ALA A 210 -10.35 -22.10 -10.96
N GLN A 211 -10.32 -22.70 -9.77
CA GLN A 211 -11.43 -22.65 -8.81
C GLN A 211 -11.60 -21.26 -8.17
N ALA A 212 -10.50 -20.54 -7.90
CA ALA A 212 -10.52 -19.22 -7.26
C ALA A 212 -11.35 -18.18 -8.03
N VAL A 213 -11.45 -18.31 -9.36
CA VAL A 213 -12.26 -17.46 -10.24
C VAL A 213 -13.75 -17.48 -9.84
N ALA A 214 -14.24 -18.61 -9.31
CA ALA A 214 -15.63 -18.76 -8.90
C ALA A 214 -16.05 -17.72 -7.84
N LEU A 215 -15.12 -17.28 -6.99
CA LEU A 215 -15.39 -16.25 -5.98
C LEU A 215 -15.89 -14.95 -6.63
N TYR A 216 -15.24 -14.51 -7.71
CA TYR A 216 -15.65 -13.28 -8.40
C TYR A 216 -17.01 -13.44 -9.07
N LYS A 217 -17.27 -14.58 -9.72
CA LYS A 217 -18.54 -14.87 -10.36
C LYS A 217 -19.71 -14.86 -9.36
N VAL A 218 -19.50 -15.44 -8.17
CA VAL A 218 -20.50 -15.42 -7.09
C VAL A 218 -20.75 -13.99 -6.59
N LEU A 219 -19.71 -13.18 -6.41
CA LEU A 219 -19.86 -11.78 -6.01
C LEU A 219 -20.65 -10.97 -7.05
N GLN A 220 -20.39 -11.16 -8.35
CA GLN A 220 -21.17 -10.51 -9.41
C GLN A 220 -22.62 -10.97 -9.44
N TYR A 221 -22.86 -12.27 -9.22
CA TYR A 221 -24.21 -12.81 -9.13
C TYR A 221 -24.99 -12.18 -7.95
N ILE A 222 -24.38 -12.13 -6.76
CA ILE A 222 -24.98 -11.47 -5.59
C ILE A 222 -25.21 -9.98 -5.86
N GLN A 223 -24.26 -9.29 -6.50
CA GLN A 223 -24.42 -7.88 -6.87
C GLN A 223 -25.63 -7.67 -7.78
N ALA A 224 -25.82 -8.52 -8.79
CA ALA A 224 -26.97 -8.45 -9.68
C ALA A 224 -28.28 -8.61 -8.90
N LEU A 225 -28.38 -9.62 -8.02
CA LEU A 225 -29.56 -9.87 -7.20
C LEU A 225 -29.91 -8.69 -6.28
N VAL A 226 -28.92 -8.12 -5.61
CA VAL A 226 -29.13 -6.96 -4.71
C VAL A 226 -29.55 -5.73 -5.51
N SER A 227 -28.96 -5.53 -6.70
CA SER A 227 -29.28 -4.37 -7.55
C SER A 227 -30.69 -4.46 -8.14
N THR A 228 -31.18 -5.67 -8.42
CA THR A 228 -32.57 -5.90 -8.86
C THR A 228 -33.59 -5.85 -7.73
N THR A 229 -33.14 -5.87 -6.46
CA THR A 229 -34.02 -5.90 -5.27
C THR A 229 -34.16 -4.51 -4.61
N GLN A 230 -33.84 -3.42 -5.32
CA GLN A 230 -34.24 -2.08 -4.89
C GLN A 230 -35.77 -1.92 -5.07
N ILE A 231 -36.50 -2.22 -4.00
CA ILE A 231 -37.89 -1.81 -3.75
C ILE A 231 -37.86 -0.49 -3.00
#